data_AF-A0A432I0J3-F1
#
_entry.id   AF-A0A432I0J3-F1
#
_cell.length_a   1.000
_cell.length_b   1.000
_cell.length_c   1.000
_cell.angle_alpha   90.00
_cell.angle_beta   90.00
_cell.angle_gamma   90.00
#
_symmetry.space_group_name_H-M   'P 1'
#
loop_
_entity.id
_entity.type
_entity.pdbx_description
1 polymer ?
#
loop_
_entity_poly.entity_id
_entity_poly.type
_entity_poly.pdbx_seq_one_letter_code
_entity_poly.pdbx_strand_id
1 'polypeptide(L)' 'PSAETTDELRSQYILGNLEHCKSRIQQYVDVGVQHFQIYFIDYPSTDSLETLAREIFPLYR' A
#
# COMPACT_ATOMS: atom_id res chain seq x y z
N PRO A 1 6.61 -18.68 -3.11
CA PRO A 1 7.75 -17.82 -3.51
C PRO A 1 8.92 -18.00 -2.54
N SER A 2 10.17 -17.86 -2.98
CA SER A 2 11.30 -17.79 -2.03
C SER A 2 11.21 -16.52 -1.17
N ALA A 3 11.91 -16.48 -0.04
CA ALA A 3 11.96 -15.30 0.80
C ALA A 3 12.49 -14.08 0.00
N GLU A 4 13.51 -14.30 -0.83
CA GLU A 4 14.10 -13.34 -1.77
C GLU A 4 13.04 -12.73 -2.71
N THR A 5 12.21 -13.57 -3.36
CA THR A 5 11.14 -13.09 -4.24
C THR A 5 10.08 -12.27 -3.48
N THR A 6 9.85 -12.58 -2.21
CA THR A 6 8.84 -11.86 -1.41
C THR A 6 9.33 -10.46 -1.05
N ASP A 7 10.60 -10.32 -0.69
CA ASP A 7 11.17 -9.01 -0.33
C ASP A 7 11.36 -8.11 -1.55
N GLU A 8 11.71 -8.67 -2.72
CA GLU A 8 11.74 -7.93 -3.98
C GLU A 8 10.36 -7.33 -4.31
N LEU A 9 9.28 -8.11 -4.17
CA LEU A 9 7.92 -7.62 -4.41
C LEU A 9 7.53 -6.51 -3.41
N ARG A 10 7.88 -6.63 -2.13
CA ARG A 10 7.60 -5.57 -1.13
C ARG A 10 8.38 -4.28 -1.38
N SER A 11 9.53 -4.36 -2.04
CA SER A 11 10.30 -3.17 -2.42
C SER A 11 9.62 -2.39 -3.55
N GLN A 12 8.93 -3.08 -4.44
CA GLN A 12 8.33 -2.50 -5.64
C GLN A 12 6.86 -2.09 -5.44
N TYR A 13 6.13 -2.79 -4.57
CA TYR A 13 4.70 -2.61 -4.37
C TYR A 13 4.35 -2.22 -2.93
N ILE A 14 3.14 -1.70 -2.73
CA ILE A 14 2.54 -1.53 -1.41
C ILE A 14 1.90 -2.87 -1.05
N LEU A 15 2.69 -3.77 -0.44
CA LEU A 15 2.31 -5.16 -0.21
C LEU A 15 2.73 -5.63 1.18
N GLY A 16 1.79 -6.16 1.96
CA GLY A 16 2.08 -6.68 3.29
C GLY A 16 0.89 -6.58 4.23
N ASN A 17 1.16 -6.49 5.52
CA ASN A 17 0.13 -6.17 6.52
C ASN A 17 -0.19 -4.67 6.52
N LEU A 18 -1.26 -4.30 7.24
CA LEU A 18 -1.75 -2.92 7.30
C LEU A 18 -0.67 -1.91 7.71
N GLU A 19 0.12 -2.22 8.75
CA GLU A 19 1.16 -1.32 9.25
C GLU A 19 2.30 -1.11 8.24
N HIS A 20 2.67 -2.16 7.52
CA HIS A 20 3.63 -2.05 6.43
C HIS A 20 3.10 -1.16 5.30
N CYS A 21 1.83 -1.34 4.92
CA CYS A 21 1.20 -0.51 3.88
C CYS A 21 1.11 0.96 4.29
N LYS A 22 0.73 1.26 5.55
CA LYS A 22 0.74 2.63 6.10
C LYS A 22 2.13 3.24 6.05
N SER A 23 3.14 2.51 6.54
CA SER A 23 4.53 2.99 6.53
C SER A 23 5.02 3.28 5.12
N ARG A 24 4.69 2.41 4.15
CA ARG A 24 5.08 2.61 2.75
C ARG A 24 4.43 3.85 2.13
N ILE A 25 3.14 4.08 2.40
CA ILE A 25 2.44 5.29 1.94
C ILE A 25 3.02 6.54 2.60
N GLN A 26 3.31 6.49 3.91
CA GLN A 26 3.95 7.59 4.63
C GLN A 26 5.28 7.98 4.01
N GLN A 27 6.12 7.02 3.62
CA GLN A 27 7.41 7.29 2.96
C GLN A 27 7.25 8.13 1.68
N TYR A 28 6.19 7.92 0.90
CA TYR A 28 5.90 8.73 -0.28
C TYR A 28 5.41 10.14 0.10
N VAL A 29 4.56 10.24 1.12
CA VAL A 29 4.08 11.53 1.63
C VAL A 29 5.23 12.38 2.17
N ASP A 30 6.16 11.78 2.92
CA ASP A 30 7.31 12.45 3.52
C ASP A 30 8.25 13.07 2.49
N VAL A 31 8.32 12.50 1.28
CA VAL A 31 9.10 13.06 0.15
C VAL A 31 8.28 14.01 -0.74
N GLY A 32 7.06 14.34 -0.34
CA GLY A 32 6.22 15.37 -0.98
C GLY A 32 5.23 14.86 -2.03
N VAL A 33 4.95 13.55 -2.10
CA VAL A 33 3.90 13.04 -2.99
C VAL A 33 2.53 13.48 -2.49
N GLN A 34 1.78 14.17 -3.35
CA GLN A 34 0.45 14.70 -3.02
C GLN A 34 -0.70 13.94 -3.69
N HIS A 35 -0.42 13.17 -4.74
CA HIS A 35 -1.44 12.47 -5.53
C HIS A 35 -1.01 11.04 -5.79
N PHE A 36 -1.92 10.09 -5.53
CA PHE A 36 -1.67 8.66 -5.70
C PHE A 36 -2.65 8.08 -6.72
N GLN A 37 -2.12 7.38 -7.73
CA GLN A 37 -2.88 6.48 -8.57
C GLN A 37 -2.52 5.04 -8.19
N ILE A 38 -3.46 4.33 -7.57
CA ILE A 38 -3.22 2.99 -7.00
C ILE A 38 -3.96 1.96 -7.84
N TYR A 39 -3.24 0.91 -8.22
CA TYR A 39 -3.79 -0.26 -8.90
C TYR A 39 -3.95 -1.40 -7.89
N PHE A 40 -5.17 -1.90 -7.74
CA PHE A 40 -5.49 -3.02 -6.86
C PHE A 40 -5.48 -4.33 -7.66
N ILE A 41 -4.78 -5.33 -7.14
CA ILE A 41 -4.55 -6.61 -7.81
C ILE A 41 -5.56 -7.70 -7.39
N ASP A 42 -6.44 -7.40 -6.45
CA ASP A 42 -7.33 -8.36 -5.78
C ASP A 42 -8.72 -8.50 -6.42
N TYR A 43 -8.98 -7.84 -7.55
CA TYR A 43 -10.24 -7.99 -8.29
C TYR A 43 -10.52 -9.49 -8.64
N PRO A 44 -11.74 -10.02 -8.40
CA PRO A 44 -12.99 -9.30 -8.14
C PRO A 44 -13.24 -8.85 -6.69
N SER A 45 -12.34 -9.16 -5.75
CA SER A 45 -12.43 -8.59 -4.40
C SER A 45 -12.18 -7.08 -4.41
N THR A 46 -12.71 -6.41 -3.40
CA THR A 46 -12.50 -4.99 -3.11
C THR A 46 -11.84 -4.76 -1.76
N ASP A 47 -11.39 -5.82 -1.07
CA ASP A 47 -10.88 -5.76 0.31
C ASP A 47 -9.72 -4.77 0.45
N SER A 48 -8.78 -4.76 -0.51
CA SER A 48 -7.63 -3.85 -0.46
C SER A 48 -8.05 -2.39 -0.66
N LEU A 49 -9.02 -2.13 -1.55
CA LEU A 49 -9.58 -0.79 -1.75
C LEU A 49 -10.32 -0.32 -0.49
N GLU A 50 -11.14 -1.19 0.11
CA GLU A 50 -11.86 -0.88 1.34
C GLU A 50 -10.91 -0.64 2.51
N THR A 51 -9.85 -1.44 2.63
CA THR A 51 -8.79 -1.26 3.63
C THR A 51 -8.10 0.08 3.44
N LEU A 52 -7.70 0.43 2.22
CA LEU A 52 -7.10 1.75 1.94
C LEU A 52 -8.05 2.89 2.35
N ALA A 53 -9.32 2.80 1.95
CA ALA A 53 -10.31 3.84 2.18
C ALA A 53 -10.65 4.04 3.67
N ARG A 54 -10.72 2.94 4.44
CA ARG A 54 -11.14 2.96 5.86
C ARG A 54 -9.99 3.14 6.83
N GLU A 55 -8.83 2.53 6.55
CA GLU A 55 -7.75 2.41 7.54
C GLU A 55 -6.55 3.32 7.25
N ILE A 56 -6.39 3.79 6.01
CA ILE A 56 -5.20 4.55 5.60
C ILE A 56 -5.55 5.99 5.21
N PHE A 57 -6.49 6.21 4.29
CA PHE A 57 -6.87 7.56 3.85
C PHE A 57 -7.24 8.53 4.99
N PRO A 58 -7.93 8.11 6.07
CA PRO A 58 -8.22 9.02 7.18
C PRO A 58 -6.99 9.60 7.89
N LEU A 59 -5.81 8.99 7.73
CA LEU A 59 -4.55 9.48 8.32
C LEU A 59 -3.98 10.70 7.58
N TYR A 60 -4.43 10.96 6.36
CA TYR A 60 -3.87 11.97 5.44
C TYR A 60 -4.90 13.04 5.03
N ARG A 61 -5.98 13.20 5.81
CA ARG A 61 -6.98 14.25 5.60
C ARG A 61 -6.49 15.62 6.07
#